data_AF-A0A660N2G2-F1
#
_entry.id   AF-A0A660N2G2-F1
#
_cell.length_a   1.000
_cell.length_b   1.000
_cell.length_c   1.000
_cell.angle_alpha   90.00
_cell.angle_beta   90.00
_cell.angle_gamma   90.00
#
_symmetry.space_group_name_H-M   'P 1'
#
loop_
_entity.id
_entity.type
_entity.pdbx_description
1 polymer ?
#
loop_
_entity_poly.entity_id
_entity_poly.type
_entity_poly.pdbx_seq_one_letter_code
_entity_poly.pdbx_strand_id
1 'polypeptide(L)'
;MNKKTLIASAVGIALVGAVGSSVLAGKKLESAYQHSFNVQDKRFKVNVAEFNMGALSGSAKWTGEIHPDLCSPDFKFTFRSEDSIQRGLGGYTIVSKIYAQNPRTQKETYLFDIHSKTTWGGNIDSEIIVPANSFKENKGTVAWDALTATFTLKKEQDGVQVSNIKLKAPSLTITDPTVNLAMKNMSYEADSLSFAKLGAGKTIGKIESIDFSMAGEAPVAFSLNNAEVSGNIAIQNGKVLYTSASQVDSISFQANKQPPVKLE
;
A
#
# COMPACT_ATOMS: atom_id res chain seq x y z
N MET A 1 16.79 -2.51 -10.09
CA MET A 1 15.91 -1.94 -9.04
C MET A 1 15.05 -3.08 -8.48
N ASN A 2 15.13 -3.41 -7.19
CA ASN A 2 14.43 -4.58 -6.64
C ASN A 2 12.99 -4.19 -6.23
N LYS A 3 11.99 -4.78 -6.89
CA LYS A 3 10.56 -4.40 -6.81
C LYS A 3 9.97 -4.54 -5.39
N LYS A 4 10.56 -5.40 -4.56
CA LYS A 4 10.14 -5.66 -3.17
C LYS A 4 10.37 -4.47 -2.23
N THR A 5 11.37 -3.63 -2.51
CA THR A 5 11.74 -2.50 -1.63
C THR A 5 10.78 -1.31 -1.77
N LEU A 6 10.13 -1.16 -2.92
CA LEU A 6 9.25 -0.03 -3.24
C LEU A 6 7.85 -0.16 -2.57
N ILE A 7 7.37 -1.40 -2.38
CA ILE A 7 6.09 -1.70 -1.71
C ILE A 7 6.21 -1.51 -0.19
N ALA A 8 7.33 -1.94 0.41
CA ALA A 8 7.60 -1.74 1.84
C ALA A 8 7.71 -0.24 2.20
N SER A 9 8.28 0.58 1.31
CA SER A 9 8.32 2.04 1.49
C SER A 9 6.95 2.69 1.45
N ALA A 10 6.04 2.26 0.56
CA ALA A 10 4.70 2.84 0.46
C ALA A 10 3.85 2.65 1.73
N VAL A 11 3.94 1.47 2.37
CA VAL A 11 3.26 1.20 3.65
C VAL A 11 3.84 2.06 4.78
N GLY A 12 5.17 2.23 4.81
CA GLY A 12 5.83 3.11 5.79
C GLY A 12 5.43 4.59 5.64
N ILE A 13 5.30 5.08 4.41
CA ILE A 13 4.82 6.45 4.12
C ILE A 13 3.35 6.62 4.51
N ALA A 14 2.52 5.63 4.18
CA ALA A 14 1.11 5.65 4.57
C ALA A 14 0.94 5.66 6.09
N LEU A 15 1.76 4.89 6.81
CA LEU A 15 1.81 4.91 8.27
C LEU A 15 2.33 6.25 8.79
N VAL A 16 3.33 6.88 8.19
CA VAL A 16 3.81 8.21 8.61
C VAL A 16 2.78 9.31 8.32
N GLY A 17 2.14 9.30 7.15
CA GLY A 17 1.05 10.23 6.81
C GLY A 17 -0.16 10.04 7.73
N ALA A 18 -0.52 8.80 8.04
CA ALA A 18 -1.60 8.50 8.97
C ALA A 18 -1.22 8.78 10.44
N VAL A 19 -0.01 8.46 10.89
CA VAL A 19 0.52 8.75 12.24
C VAL A 19 0.81 10.24 12.41
N GLY A 20 1.01 10.97 11.32
CA GLY A 20 1.09 12.42 11.32
C GLY A 20 -0.16 13.12 11.85
N SER A 21 -1.26 12.36 11.95
CA SER A 21 -2.50 12.76 12.62
C SER A 21 -2.57 12.41 14.13
N SER A 22 -1.43 12.37 14.81
CA SER A 22 -1.21 11.81 16.17
C SER A 22 -2.39 11.85 17.18
N VAL A 23 -3.04 10.71 17.37
CA VAL A 23 -3.12 9.82 18.56
C VAL A 23 -3.38 10.41 19.98
N LEU A 24 -3.50 11.72 20.18
CA LEU A 24 -3.89 12.31 21.47
C LEU A 24 -4.83 13.52 21.29
N ALA A 25 -6.12 13.25 21.48
CA ALA A 25 -7.20 14.21 21.58
C ALA A 25 -6.80 15.48 22.37
N GLY A 26 -7.02 16.65 21.78
CA GLY A 26 -7.08 17.94 22.48
C GLY A 26 -6.08 19.00 22.02
N LYS A 27 -4.81 18.66 21.73
CA LYS A 27 -3.76 19.64 21.38
C LYS A 27 -2.64 19.14 20.44
N LYS A 28 -2.76 17.96 19.81
CA LYS A 28 -1.57 17.24 19.30
C LYS A 28 -1.31 17.24 17.80
N LEU A 29 -2.26 17.61 16.94
CA LEU A 29 -1.97 17.67 15.49
C LEU A 29 -0.89 18.71 15.19
N GLU A 30 -1.07 19.93 15.69
CA GLU A 30 -0.07 21.00 15.60
C GLU A 30 1.28 20.61 16.21
N SER A 31 1.26 20.03 17.42
CA SER A 31 2.49 19.53 18.07
C SER A 31 3.17 18.43 17.25
N ALA A 32 2.41 17.55 16.57
CA ALA A 32 2.96 16.52 15.72
C ALA A 32 3.69 17.13 14.52
N TYR A 33 3.08 18.08 13.82
CA TYR A 33 3.75 18.78 12.72
C TYR A 33 4.95 19.61 13.21
N GLN A 34 4.83 20.32 14.33
CA GLN A 34 5.92 21.11 14.92
C GLN A 34 7.13 20.25 15.35
N HIS A 35 6.90 18.98 15.69
CA HIS A 35 7.96 18.03 16.08
C HIS A 35 8.25 16.96 15.03
N SER A 36 7.88 17.21 13.76
CA SER A 36 8.10 16.26 12.65
C SER A 36 7.68 14.82 12.99
N PHE A 37 6.53 14.71 13.65
CA PHE A 37 5.84 13.49 14.08
C PHE A 37 6.59 12.58 15.05
N ASN A 38 7.79 12.98 15.51
CA ASN A 38 8.61 12.24 16.48
C ASN A 38 8.72 10.73 16.18
N VAL A 39 9.02 10.39 14.92
CA VAL A 39 9.13 9.00 14.48
C VAL A 39 10.36 8.35 15.14
N GLN A 40 10.14 7.31 15.94
CA GLN A 40 11.21 6.65 16.70
C GLN A 40 12.00 5.61 15.90
N ASP A 41 11.48 5.16 14.75
CA ASP A 41 12.15 4.18 13.90
C ASP A 41 13.27 4.86 13.09
N LYS A 42 14.52 4.43 13.31
CA LYS A 42 15.72 4.99 12.66
C LYS A 42 15.72 4.86 11.13
N ARG A 43 14.88 3.98 10.56
CA ARG A 43 14.73 3.80 9.12
C ARG A 43 13.88 4.91 8.49
N PHE A 44 13.15 5.66 9.31
CA PHE A 44 12.25 6.70 8.86
C PHE A 44 12.66 8.04 9.46
N LYS A 45 12.89 9.02 8.58
CA LYS A 45 13.13 10.40 9.00
C LYS A 45 12.09 11.27 8.35
N VAL A 46 11.47 12.15 9.13
CA VAL A 46 10.51 13.12 8.62
C VAL A 46 10.99 14.50 8.99
N ASN A 47 10.80 15.45 8.07
CA ASN A 47 11.09 16.85 8.31
C ASN A 47 9.92 17.69 7.80
N VAL A 48 9.30 18.46 8.67
CA VAL A 48 8.22 19.38 8.32
C VAL A 48 8.84 20.73 7.95
N ALA A 49 8.65 21.16 6.71
CA ALA A 49 9.21 22.41 6.19
C ALA A 49 8.26 23.59 6.43
N GLU A 50 6.96 23.36 6.24
CA GLU A 50 5.92 24.37 6.42
C GLU A 50 4.74 23.74 7.15
N PHE A 51 4.17 24.47 8.10
CA PHE A 51 2.94 24.07 8.78
C PHE A 51 2.13 25.30 9.19
N ASN A 52 0.87 25.33 8.80
CA ASN A 52 -0.10 26.33 9.20
C ASN A 52 -1.45 25.65 9.45
N MET A 53 -1.91 25.59 10.70
CA MET A 53 -3.19 24.97 11.01
C MET A 53 -4.40 25.80 10.54
N GLY A 54 -4.28 27.13 10.54
CA GLY A 54 -5.42 28.05 10.42
C GLY A 54 -6.53 27.80 11.45
N ALA A 55 -7.66 28.50 11.32
CA ALA A 55 -8.79 28.35 12.25
C ALA A 55 -9.70 27.16 11.89
N LEU A 56 -9.96 26.97 10.59
CA LEU A 56 -10.84 25.92 10.05
C LEU A 56 -10.16 25.07 8.98
N SER A 57 -9.21 25.65 8.24
CA SER A 57 -8.41 24.95 7.26
C SER A 57 -6.95 25.32 7.41
N GLY A 58 -6.09 24.35 7.16
CA GLY A 58 -4.64 24.47 7.26
C GLY A 58 -3.93 23.73 6.15
N SER A 59 -2.62 23.87 6.12
CA SER A 59 -1.76 23.15 5.21
C SER A 59 -0.44 22.80 5.87
N ALA A 60 0.21 21.75 5.36
CA ALA A 60 1.56 21.40 5.73
C ALA A 60 2.35 20.92 4.52
N LYS A 61 3.66 21.11 4.56
CA LYS A 61 4.59 20.45 3.64
C LYS A 61 5.66 19.76 4.45
N TRP A 62 5.90 18.50 4.13
CA TRP A 62 6.93 17.72 4.80
C TRP A 62 7.64 16.81 3.81
N THR A 63 8.84 16.41 4.18
CA THR A 63 9.65 15.44 3.44
C THR A 63 9.91 14.24 4.31
N GLY A 64 9.74 13.04 3.74
CA GLY A 64 10.06 11.77 4.38
C GLY A 64 11.26 11.12 3.70
N GLU A 65 12.16 10.55 4.49
CA GLU A 65 13.25 9.71 4.01
C GLU A 65 13.11 8.30 4.59
N ILE A 66 13.26 7.30 3.72
CA ILE A 66 13.26 5.89 4.10
C ILE A 66 14.64 5.31 3.80
N HIS A 67 15.28 4.79 4.85
CA HIS A 67 16.55 4.08 4.82
C HIS A 67 16.27 2.58 5.04
N PRO A 68 15.99 1.82 3.97
CA PRO A 68 15.61 0.41 4.09
C PRO A 68 16.73 -0.46 4.65
N ASP A 69 17.99 -0.07 4.47
CA ASP A 69 19.17 -0.72 5.04
C ASP A 69 19.89 0.27 5.96
N LEU A 70 19.97 -0.07 7.26
CA LEU A 70 20.68 0.74 8.25
C LEU A 70 22.20 0.57 8.17
N CYS A 71 22.68 -0.49 7.51
CA CYS A 71 24.09 -0.75 7.27
C CYS A 71 24.61 -0.07 6.00
N SER A 72 23.69 0.42 5.13
CA SER A 72 23.99 1.16 3.91
C SER A 72 23.12 2.43 3.82
N PRO A 73 23.40 3.44 4.66
CA PRO A 73 22.56 4.63 4.80
C PRO A 73 22.53 5.52 3.55
N ASP A 74 23.46 5.32 2.61
CA ASP A 74 23.49 6.09 1.36
C ASP A 74 22.32 5.74 0.43
N PHE A 75 21.75 4.54 0.58
CA PHE A 75 20.55 4.17 -0.17
C PHE A 75 19.30 4.62 0.58
N LYS A 76 18.73 5.74 0.14
CA LYS A 76 17.50 6.31 0.68
C LYS A 76 16.48 6.61 -0.39
N PHE A 77 15.22 6.53 0.00
CA PHE A 77 14.11 7.05 -0.79
C PHE A 77 13.61 8.34 -0.16
N THR A 78 13.45 9.38 -0.97
CA THR A 78 12.96 10.68 -0.51
C THR A 78 11.59 10.93 -1.11
N PHE A 79 10.68 11.35 -0.25
CA PHE A 79 9.31 11.66 -0.57
C PHE A 79 8.98 13.05 -0.05
N ARG A 80 8.05 13.70 -0.71
CA ARG A 80 7.46 14.96 -0.28
C ARG A 80 5.96 14.79 -0.17
N SER A 81 5.37 15.46 0.81
CA SER A 81 3.94 15.59 0.96
C SER A 81 3.48 17.04 0.90
N GLU A 82 2.29 17.24 0.35
CA GLU A 82 1.48 18.44 0.55
C GLU A 82 0.19 18.03 1.24
N ASP A 83 0.02 18.49 2.47
CA ASP A 83 -1.16 18.20 3.27
C ASP A 83 -2.12 19.38 3.22
N SER A 84 -3.40 19.09 2.95
CA SER A 84 -4.52 19.99 3.16
C SER A 84 -5.32 19.49 4.36
N ILE A 85 -5.45 20.34 5.38
CA ILE A 85 -6.09 20.00 6.65
C ILE A 85 -7.42 20.75 6.73
N GLN A 86 -8.49 20.06 7.09
CA GLN A 86 -9.79 20.63 7.39
C GLN A 86 -10.25 20.20 8.77
N ARG A 87 -10.61 21.18 9.61
CA ARG A 87 -11.16 20.94 10.95
C ARG A 87 -12.68 20.91 10.86
N GLY A 88 -13.27 19.86 11.42
CA GLY A 88 -14.71 19.70 11.56
C GLY A 88 -15.13 19.51 13.01
N LEU A 89 -16.45 19.47 13.24
CA LEU A 89 -17.02 19.23 14.57
C LEU A 89 -16.64 17.88 15.16
N GLY A 90 -16.39 16.86 14.32
CA GLY A 90 -16.03 15.51 14.73
C GLY A 90 -14.53 15.20 14.77
N GLY A 91 -13.66 16.12 14.34
CA GLY A 91 -12.21 15.91 14.25
C GLY A 91 -11.56 16.64 13.08
N TYR A 92 -10.59 15.99 12.43
CA TYR A 92 -9.85 16.53 11.29
C TYR A 92 -9.98 15.62 10.06
N THR A 93 -9.97 16.22 8.89
CA THR A 93 -9.75 15.55 7.62
C THR A 93 -8.45 16.08 7.03
N ILE A 94 -7.57 15.18 6.61
CA ILE A 94 -6.28 15.51 6.00
C ILE A 94 -6.23 14.81 4.65
N VAL A 95 -5.91 15.57 3.61
CA VAL A 95 -5.59 15.04 2.28
C VAL A 95 -4.12 15.30 2.03
N SER A 96 -3.32 14.25 1.96
CA SER A 96 -1.88 14.29 1.72
C SER A 96 -1.58 13.86 0.29
N LYS A 97 -1.00 14.74 -0.51
CA LYS A 97 -0.50 14.42 -1.85
C LYS A 97 0.95 14.00 -1.76
N ILE A 98 1.26 12.76 -2.12
CA ILE A 98 2.60 12.19 -1.99
C ILE A 98 3.34 12.22 -3.33
N TYR A 99 4.58 12.68 -3.30
CA TYR A 99 5.49 12.78 -4.42
C TYR A 99 6.77 12.00 -4.11
N ALA A 100 7.26 11.21 -5.07
CA ALA A 100 8.64 10.72 -5.06
C ALA A 100 9.57 11.80 -5.56
N GLN A 101 10.70 11.99 -4.89
CA GLN A 101 11.76 12.86 -5.36
C GLN A 101 12.92 12.02 -5.90
N ASN A 102 13.34 12.30 -7.13
CA ASN A 102 14.54 11.68 -7.67
C ASN A 102 15.78 12.25 -6.95
N PRO A 103 16.62 11.42 -6.31
CA PRO A 103 17.74 11.90 -5.51
C PRO A 103 18.85 12.58 -6.36
N ARG A 104 18.91 12.31 -7.67
CA ARG A 104 19.92 12.87 -8.57
C ARG A 104 19.45 14.12 -9.30
N THR A 105 18.18 14.15 -9.73
CA THR A 105 17.66 15.25 -10.55
C THR A 105 16.76 16.19 -9.78
N GLN A 106 16.41 15.86 -8.52
CA GLN A 106 15.40 16.53 -7.68
C GLN A 106 14.02 16.64 -8.32
N LYS A 107 13.80 16.03 -9.48
CA LYS A 107 12.51 16.01 -10.16
C LYS A 107 11.51 15.23 -9.31
N GLU A 108 10.34 15.82 -9.14
CA GLU A 108 9.24 15.24 -8.39
C GLU A 108 8.29 14.49 -9.32
N THR A 109 7.83 13.33 -8.86
CA THR A 109 6.83 12.52 -9.52
C THR A 109 5.71 12.28 -8.54
N TYR A 110 4.51 12.75 -8.86
CA TYR A 110 3.31 12.45 -8.07
C TYR A 110 3.08 10.94 -8.03
N LEU A 111 2.78 10.41 -6.83
CA LEU A 111 2.57 8.99 -6.61
C LEU A 111 1.11 8.67 -6.30
N PHE A 112 0.55 9.26 -5.25
CA PHE A 112 -0.77 8.92 -4.72
C PHE A 112 -1.26 9.95 -3.69
N ASP A 113 -2.56 9.91 -3.41
CA ASP A 113 -3.18 10.67 -2.31
C ASP A 113 -3.43 9.76 -1.11
N ILE A 114 -3.35 10.33 0.10
CA ILE A 114 -3.82 9.72 1.34
C ILE A 114 -4.91 10.62 1.91
N HIS A 115 -6.10 10.06 2.10
CA HIS A 115 -7.23 10.70 2.73
C HIS A 115 -7.37 10.12 4.13
N SER A 116 -7.14 10.94 5.15
CA SER A 116 -7.24 10.52 6.54
C SER A 116 -8.30 11.33 7.27
N LYS A 117 -9.18 10.65 8.00
CA LYS A 117 -10.16 11.27 8.90
C LYS A 117 -9.85 10.84 10.33
N THR A 118 -9.43 11.80 11.13
CA THR A 118 -9.08 11.60 12.54
C THR A 118 -10.19 12.16 13.41
N THR A 119 -10.82 11.29 14.18
CA THR A 119 -11.85 11.70 15.15
C THR A 119 -11.22 12.37 16.38
N TRP A 120 -12.00 13.16 17.12
CA TRP A 120 -11.54 13.65 18.43
C TRP A 120 -11.17 12.54 19.41
N GLY A 121 -11.76 11.34 19.27
CA GLY A 121 -11.40 10.16 20.06
C GLY A 121 -10.06 9.51 19.66
N GLY A 122 -9.41 9.96 18.59
CA GLY A 122 -8.10 9.47 18.15
C GLY A 122 -8.14 8.27 17.22
N ASN A 123 -9.32 7.82 16.78
CA ASN A 123 -9.44 6.86 15.67
C ASN A 123 -9.17 7.57 14.35
N ILE A 124 -8.42 6.90 13.47
CA ILE A 124 -8.03 7.43 12.16
C ILE A 124 -8.50 6.45 11.09
N ASP A 125 -9.47 6.87 10.28
CA ASP A 125 -9.83 6.14 9.06
C ASP A 125 -8.99 6.69 7.92
N SER A 126 -8.29 5.82 7.18
CA SER A 126 -7.41 6.22 6.09
C SER A 126 -7.76 5.50 4.80
N GLU A 127 -7.62 6.21 3.69
CA GLU A 127 -7.76 5.71 2.33
C GLU A 127 -6.56 6.20 1.51
N ILE A 128 -5.83 5.27 0.90
CA ILE A 128 -4.76 5.56 -0.05
C ILE A 128 -5.35 5.36 -1.45
N ILE A 129 -5.17 6.35 -2.31
CA ILE A 129 -5.64 6.33 -3.70
C ILE A 129 -4.43 6.47 -4.60
N VAL A 130 -4.04 5.37 -5.24
CA VAL A 130 -3.05 5.40 -6.31
C VAL A 130 -3.80 5.69 -7.61
N PRO A 131 -3.49 6.77 -8.33
CA PRO A 131 -4.17 7.10 -9.58
C PRO A 131 -3.90 6.04 -10.65
N ALA A 132 -4.85 5.91 -11.57
CA ALA A 132 -4.63 5.16 -12.80
C ALA A 132 -3.45 5.78 -13.56
N ASN A 133 -2.57 4.94 -14.07
CA ASN A 133 -1.44 5.41 -14.84
C ASN A 133 -0.99 4.33 -15.84
N SER A 134 -0.22 4.76 -16.82
CA SER A 134 0.48 3.86 -17.72
C SER A 134 1.84 4.44 -18.06
N PHE A 135 2.82 3.57 -18.21
CA PHE A 135 4.09 3.96 -18.79
C PHE A 135 4.50 2.99 -19.89
N LYS A 136 5.16 3.56 -20.89
CA LYS A 136 5.73 2.81 -22.01
C LYS A 136 7.24 2.87 -21.88
N GLU A 137 7.87 1.72 -21.93
CA GLU A 137 9.32 1.60 -21.96
C GLU A 137 9.69 0.59 -23.06
N ASN A 138 10.52 1.01 -24.01
CA ASN A 138 10.80 0.27 -25.24
C ASN A 138 9.52 -0.07 -26.03
N LYS A 139 9.18 -1.36 -26.13
CA LYS A 139 7.97 -1.89 -26.79
C LYS A 139 6.90 -2.37 -25.81
N GLY A 140 7.21 -2.30 -24.50
CA GLY A 140 6.32 -2.74 -23.43
C GLY A 140 5.48 -1.59 -22.88
N THR A 141 4.26 -1.90 -22.49
CA THR A 141 3.36 -1.02 -21.75
C THR A 141 2.99 -1.69 -20.44
N VAL A 142 3.13 -0.96 -19.33
CA VAL A 142 2.54 -1.33 -18.05
C VAL A 142 1.44 -0.32 -17.76
N ALA A 143 0.24 -0.79 -17.47
CA ALA A 143 -0.88 0.07 -17.13
C ALA A 143 -1.66 -0.50 -15.94
N TRP A 144 -2.23 0.38 -15.13
CA TRP A 144 -3.09 0.01 -14.02
C TRP A 144 -4.21 1.02 -13.86
N ASP A 145 -5.36 0.51 -13.40
CA ASP A 145 -6.46 1.36 -12.94
C ASP A 145 -6.16 1.89 -11.54
N ALA A 146 -6.94 2.87 -11.10
CA ALA A 146 -6.78 3.44 -9.77
C ALA A 146 -6.90 2.36 -8.69
N LEU A 147 -5.89 2.30 -7.81
CA LEU A 147 -5.83 1.34 -6.71
C LEU A 147 -6.28 2.04 -5.44
N THR A 148 -7.05 1.34 -4.60
CA THR A 148 -7.49 1.88 -3.31
C THR A 148 -7.07 0.95 -2.19
N ALA A 149 -6.61 1.53 -1.09
CA ALA A 149 -6.35 0.81 0.15
C ALA A 149 -6.93 1.58 1.33
N THR A 150 -7.89 0.99 2.03
CA THR A 150 -8.52 1.57 3.22
C THR A 150 -8.10 0.80 4.46
N PHE A 151 -7.94 1.49 5.58
CA PHE A 151 -7.66 0.90 6.89
C PHE A 151 -8.02 1.87 8.01
N THR A 152 -8.32 1.34 9.19
CA THR A 152 -8.56 2.11 10.40
C THR A 152 -7.41 1.89 11.38
N LEU A 153 -6.80 2.97 11.86
CA LEU A 153 -5.91 2.95 13.01
C LEU A 153 -6.70 3.26 14.28
N LYS A 154 -6.66 2.36 15.25
CA LYS A 154 -7.23 2.54 16.58
C LYS A 154 -6.14 2.54 17.62
N LYS A 155 -6.28 3.43 18.60
CA LYS A 155 -5.40 3.44 19.77
C LYS A 155 -5.84 2.35 20.74
N GLU A 156 -4.88 1.51 21.15
CA GLU A 156 -5.04 0.57 22.25
C GLU A 156 -4.01 0.88 23.36
N GLN A 157 -4.13 0.20 24.52
CA GLN A 157 -3.23 0.42 25.66
C GLN A 157 -1.75 0.18 25.33
N ASP A 158 -1.46 -0.77 24.43
CA ASP A 158 -0.10 -1.21 24.09
C ASP A 158 0.38 -0.72 22.71
N GLY A 159 -0.34 0.20 22.06
CA GLY A 159 0.07 0.74 20.75
C GLY A 159 -1.08 1.09 19.82
N VAL A 160 -0.81 1.00 18.52
CA VAL A 160 -1.78 1.28 17.46
C VAL A 160 -2.14 -0.03 16.78
N GLN A 161 -3.43 -0.35 16.75
CA GLN A 161 -3.98 -1.49 16.02
C GLN A 161 -4.42 -1.04 14.62
N VAL A 162 -4.02 -1.79 13.60
CA VAL A 162 -4.53 -1.64 12.23
C VAL A 162 -5.69 -2.61 12.03
N SER A 163 -6.85 -2.09 11.63
CA SER A 163 -8.08 -2.85 11.44
C SER A 163 -8.81 -2.46 10.16
N ASN A 164 -9.83 -3.24 9.77
CA ASN A 164 -10.70 -2.95 8.62
C ASN A 164 -9.92 -2.71 7.31
N ILE A 165 -8.93 -3.55 7.05
CA ILE A 165 -8.04 -3.38 5.92
C ILE A 165 -8.80 -3.85 4.68
N LYS A 166 -8.88 -2.99 3.67
CA LYS A 166 -9.41 -3.36 2.35
C LYS A 166 -8.49 -2.83 1.27
N LEU A 167 -8.09 -3.69 0.35
CA LEU A 167 -7.33 -3.33 -0.85
C LEU A 167 -8.15 -3.71 -2.07
N LYS A 168 -8.20 -2.82 -3.05
CA LYS A 168 -8.83 -3.07 -4.35
C LYS A 168 -7.88 -2.63 -5.47
N ALA A 169 -7.67 -3.53 -6.40
CA ALA A 169 -6.88 -3.34 -7.61
C ALA A 169 -7.72 -3.80 -8.83
N PRO A 170 -8.44 -2.88 -9.50
CA PRO A 170 -9.37 -3.24 -10.57
C PRO A 170 -8.70 -3.86 -11.79
N SER A 171 -7.54 -3.33 -12.20
CA SER A 171 -6.82 -3.82 -13.37
C SER A 171 -5.33 -3.55 -13.25
N LEU A 172 -4.52 -4.56 -13.59
CA LEU A 172 -3.10 -4.41 -13.89
C LEU A 172 -2.79 -5.14 -15.19
N THR A 173 -2.18 -4.45 -16.14
CA THR A 173 -1.75 -5.04 -17.42
C THR A 173 -0.27 -4.78 -17.67
N ILE A 174 0.38 -5.78 -18.25
CA ILE A 174 1.71 -5.71 -18.83
C ILE A 174 1.59 -6.28 -20.24
N THR A 175 1.96 -5.49 -21.23
CA THR A 175 1.85 -5.87 -22.65
C THR A 175 3.15 -5.53 -23.36
N ASP A 176 3.79 -6.53 -23.93
CA ASP A 176 5.00 -6.45 -24.74
C ASP A 176 4.89 -7.49 -25.87
N PRO A 177 5.64 -7.41 -26.99
CA PRO A 177 5.50 -8.37 -28.10
C PRO A 177 5.67 -9.83 -27.70
N THR A 178 6.43 -10.12 -26.63
CA THR A 178 6.67 -11.48 -26.17
C THR A 178 5.95 -11.84 -24.88
N VAL A 179 5.38 -10.88 -24.14
CA VAL A 179 4.78 -11.14 -22.82
C VAL A 179 3.50 -10.33 -22.66
N ASN A 180 2.42 -11.00 -22.28
CA ASN A 180 1.21 -10.37 -21.80
C ASN A 180 0.86 -10.89 -20.41
N LEU A 181 0.51 -9.98 -19.51
CA LEU A 181 -0.09 -10.27 -18.22
C LEU A 181 -1.29 -9.33 -18.07
N ALA A 182 -2.44 -9.88 -17.72
CA ALA A 182 -3.60 -9.10 -17.28
C ALA A 182 -4.12 -9.70 -15.98
N MET A 183 -4.37 -8.84 -14.99
CA MET A 183 -5.03 -9.21 -13.75
C MET A 183 -6.25 -8.31 -13.58
N LYS A 184 -7.40 -8.92 -13.25
CA LYS A 184 -8.67 -8.21 -13.11
C LYS A 184 -9.27 -8.41 -11.73
N ASN A 185 -9.79 -7.30 -11.19
CA ASN A 185 -10.60 -7.23 -9.98
C ASN A 185 -9.99 -8.01 -8.80
N MET A 186 -8.75 -7.67 -8.46
CA MET A 186 -8.13 -8.15 -7.24
C MET A 186 -8.68 -7.37 -6.05
N SER A 187 -9.07 -8.09 -5.01
CA SER A 187 -9.45 -7.49 -3.73
C SER A 187 -8.89 -8.30 -2.57
N TYR A 188 -8.62 -7.62 -1.47
CA TYR A 188 -8.20 -8.23 -0.23
C TYR A 188 -8.87 -7.50 0.93
N GLU A 189 -9.49 -8.23 1.84
CA GLU A 189 -10.07 -7.70 3.06
C GLU A 189 -9.50 -8.45 4.26
N ALA A 190 -9.18 -7.74 5.33
CA ALA A 190 -8.72 -8.32 6.59
C ALA A 190 -9.22 -7.52 7.79
N ASP A 191 -9.68 -8.23 8.82
CA ASP A 191 -10.19 -7.58 10.05
C ASP A 191 -9.09 -6.83 10.79
N SER A 192 -7.89 -7.40 10.86
CA SER A 192 -6.73 -6.76 11.48
C SER A 192 -5.40 -7.25 10.91
N LEU A 193 -4.40 -6.39 10.96
CA LEU A 193 -2.99 -6.77 10.87
C LEU A 193 -2.33 -6.36 12.19
N SER A 194 -1.89 -7.37 12.96
CA SER A 194 -1.12 -7.16 14.18
C SER A 194 0.23 -7.84 14.02
N PHE A 195 1.29 -7.03 13.91
CA PHE A 195 2.68 -7.52 13.85
C PHE A 195 3.23 -7.92 15.23
N ALA A 196 2.52 -7.59 16.32
CA ALA A 196 2.99 -7.76 17.70
C ALA A 196 2.26 -8.87 18.48
N LYS A 197 1.02 -9.20 18.10
CA LYS A 197 0.19 -10.22 18.77
C LYS A 197 -0.66 -10.99 17.75
N LEU A 198 -0.72 -12.31 17.88
CA LEU A 198 -1.70 -13.13 17.15
C LEU A 198 -3.10 -12.74 17.60
N GLY A 199 -3.87 -12.12 16.70
CA GLY A 199 -5.26 -11.72 16.93
C GLY A 199 -6.22 -12.65 16.21
N ALA A 200 -7.42 -12.80 16.76
CA ALA A 200 -8.52 -13.38 16.00
C ALA A 200 -8.91 -12.45 14.85
N GLY A 201 -9.35 -13.02 13.73
CA GLY A 201 -9.76 -12.23 12.58
C GLY A 201 -9.94 -13.05 11.32
N LYS A 202 -10.66 -12.46 10.38
CA LYS A 202 -10.91 -13.01 9.05
C LYS A 202 -10.09 -12.27 8.01
N THR A 203 -9.71 -13.00 6.97
CA THR A 203 -9.08 -12.49 5.77
C THR A 203 -9.73 -13.11 4.55
N ILE A 204 -9.97 -12.33 3.51
CA ILE A 204 -10.50 -12.81 2.23
C ILE A 204 -9.71 -12.13 1.11
N GLY A 205 -9.15 -12.91 0.20
CA GLY A 205 -8.57 -12.45 -1.05
C GLY A 205 -9.37 -12.98 -2.22
N LYS A 206 -9.66 -12.13 -3.21
CA LYS A 206 -10.36 -12.51 -4.45
C LYS A 206 -9.62 -11.97 -5.66
N ILE A 207 -9.68 -12.70 -6.77
CA ILE A 207 -9.26 -12.24 -8.09
C ILE A 207 -10.20 -12.82 -9.14
N GLU A 208 -10.69 -11.97 -10.04
CA GLU A 208 -11.61 -12.38 -11.11
C GLU A 208 -10.87 -13.11 -12.21
N SER A 209 -9.74 -12.57 -12.68
CA SER A 209 -8.91 -13.30 -13.63
C SER A 209 -7.44 -12.95 -13.52
N ILE A 210 -6.60 -13.93 -13.84
CA ILE A 210 -5.19 -13.78 -14.19
C ILE A 210 -5.02 -14.42 -15.56
N ASP A 211 -4.61 -13.63 -16.54
CA ASP A 211 -4.27 -14.10 -17.87
C ASP A 211 -2.80 -13.79 -18.14
N PHE A 212 -2.02 -14.80 -18.42
CA PHE A 212 -0.61 -14.68 -18.77
C PHE A 212 -0.35 -15.40 -20.08
N SER A 213 0.38 -14.76 -20.98
CA SER A 213 0.93 -15.41 -22.17
C SER A 213 2.34 -14.95 -22.44
N MET A 214 3.16 -15.88 -22.89
CA MET A 214 4.51 -15.64 -23.34
C MET A 214 4.67 -16.26 -24.72
N ALA A 215 5.06 -15.44 -25.69
CA ALA A 215 5.38 -15.85 -27.05
C ALA A 215 6.90 -16.09 -27.19
N GLY A 216 7.29 -16.95 -28.13
CA GLY A 216 8.69 -17.31 -28.38
C GLY A 216 8.82 -18.75 -28.87
N GLU A 217 10.03 -19.31 -28.74
CA GLU A 217 10.33 -20.70 -29.17
C GLU A 217 9.58 -21.76 -28.34
N ALA A 218 9.24 -21.44 -27.09
CA ALA A 218 8.43 -22.28 -26.22
C ALA A 218 7.27 -21.43 -25.67
N PRO A 219 6.19 -21.24 -26.45
CA PRO A 219 5.09 -20.39 -26.01
C PRO A 219 4.34 -21.06 -24.86
N VAL A 220 4.02 -20.24 -23.85
CA VAL A 220 3.30 -20.66 -22.65
C VAL A 220 2.13 -19.71 -22.43
N ALA A 221 0.96 -20.27 -22.14
CA ALA A 221 -0.20 -19.51 -21.68
C ALA A 221 -0.73 -20.10 -20.38
N PHE A 222 -1.14 -19.22 -19.48
CA PHE A 222 -1.78 -19.55 -18.22
C PHE A 222 -3.00 -18.65 -18.06
N SER A 223 -4.14 -19.23 -17.69
CA SER A 223 -5.29 -18.46 -17.23
C SER A 223 -5.85 -19.05 -15.94
N LEU A 224 -6.33 -18.17 -15.07
CA LEU A 224 -7.01 -18.51 -13.84
C LEU A 224 -8.21 -17.60 -13.72
N ASN A 225 -9.38 -18.18 -13.48
CA ASN A 225 -10.63 -17.42 -13.33
C ASN A 225 -11.25 -17.68 -11.97
N ASN A 226 -11.76 -16.60 -11.37
CA ASN A 226 -12.49 -16.55 -10.12
C ASN A 226 -11.81 -17.35 -9.01
N ALA A 227 -10.65 -16.89 -8.56
CA ALA A 227 -10.01 -17.45 -7.38
C ALA A 227 -10.37 -16.65 -6.14
N GLU A 228 -10.74 -17.37 -5.09
CA GLU A 228 -11.03 -16.83 -3.77
C GLU A 228 -10.27 -17.65 -2.73
N VAL A 229 -9.62 -16.97 -1.79
CA VAL A 229 -8.98 -17.58 -0.62
C VAL A 229 -9.49 -16.85 0.61
N SER A 230 -9.98 -17.60 1.57
CA SER A 230 -10.42 -17.08 2.86
C SER A 230 -9.67 -17.77 3.99
N GLY A 231 -9.45 -17.03 5.06
CA GLY A 231 -8.80 -17.48 6.28
C GLY A 231 -9.55 -16.90 7.47
N ASN A 232 -9.66 -17.67 8.53
CA ASN A 232 -10.24 -17.25 9.79
C ASN A 232 -9.42 -17.83 10.94
N ILE A 233 -8.97 -16.94 11.82
CA ILE A 233 -8.26 -17.27 13.05
C ILE A 233 -9.20 -16.99 14.21
N ALA A 234 -9.44 -18.00 15.05
CA ALA A 234 -10.18 -17.86 16.30
C ALA A 234 -9.30 -18.31 17.48
N ILE A 235 -9.48 -17.67 18.63
CA ILE A 235 -8.83 -18.07 19.89
C ILE A 235 -9.91 -18.63 20.81
N GLN A 236 -9.82 -19.93 21.12
CA GLN A 236 -10.78 -20.61 21.99
C GLN A 236 -10.02 -21.38 23.06
N ASN A 237 -10.34 -21.12 24.34
CA ASN A 237 -9.70 -21.79 25.49
C ASN A 237 -8.16 -21.75 25.44
N GLY A 238 -7.58 -20.63 25.01
CA GLY A 238 -6.13 -20.46 24.89
C GLY A 238 -5.48 -21.20 23.70
N LYS A 239 -6.28 -21.83 22.82
CA LYS A 239 -5.80 -22.47 21.59
C LYS A 239 -6.15 -21.62 20.38
N VAL A 240 -5.26 -21.61 19.39
CA VAL A 240 -5.48 -20.99 18.08
C VAL A 240 -6.13 -22.02 17.18
N LEU A 241 -7.31 -21.68 16.66
CA LEU A 241 -8.00 -22.42 15.61
C LEU A 241 -7.84 -21.64 14.30
N TYR A 242 -7.25 -22.27 13.29
CA TYR A 242 -7.11 -21.71 11.96
C TYR A 242 -7.96 -22.51 10.98
N THR A 243 -8.81 -21.82 10.24
CA THR A 243 -9.61 -22.38 9.15
C THR A 243 -9.34 -21.60 7.88
N SER A 244 -9.03 -22.30 6.79
CA SER A 244 -8.89 -21.70 5.46
C SER A 244 -9.76 -22.42 4.44
N ALA A 245 -10.32 -21.67 3.51
CA ALA A 245 -11.02 -22.22 2.35
C ALA A 245 -10.52 -21.53 1.08
N SER A 246 -10.34 -22.30 0.01
CA SER A 246 -9.94 -21.80 -1.29
C SER A 246 -10.88 -22.34 -2.37
N GLN A 247 -11.28 -21.47 -3.30
CA GLN A 247 -12.09 -21.82 -4.46
C GLN A 247 -11.43 -21.26 -5.72
N VAL A 248 -11.51 -22.00 -6.81
CA VAL A 248 -11.13 -21.55 -8.15
C VAL A 248 -12.09 -22.16 -9.15
N ASP A 249 -12.63 -21.36 -10.07
CA ASP A 249 -13.60 -21.86 -11.05
C ASP A 249 -12.90 -22.59 -12.19
N SER A 250 -11.81 -22.02 -12.73
CA SER A 250 -11.03 -22.68 -13.77
C SER A 250 -9.57 -22.25 -13.76
N ILE A 251 -8.72 -23.20 -14.15
CA ILE A 251 -7.30 -23.01 -14.41
C ILE A 251 -7.01 -23.62 -15.77
N SER A 252 -6.36 -22.87 -16.65
CA SER A 252 -5.85 -23.36 -17.93
C SER A 252 -4.35 -23.17 -18.01
N PHE A 253 -3.66 -24.18 -18.51
CA PHE A 253 -2.24 -24.11 -18.81
C PHE A 253 -2.00 -24.72 -20.18
N GLN A 254 -1.30 -23.99 -21.04
CA GLN A 254 -0.91 -24.46 -22.37
C GLN A 254 0.58 -24.20 -22.56
N ALA A 255 1.31 -25.23 -22.94
CA ALA A 255 2.70 -25.14 -23.37
C ALA A 255 2.85 -25.96 -24.65
N ASN A 256 3.35 -25.35 -25.73
CA ASN A 256 3.57 -26.09 -26.99
C ASN A 256 4.94 -26.80 -26.98
N LYS A 257 5.01 -27.95 -27.67
CA LYS A 257 6.18 -28.83 -27.73
C LYS A 257 7.44 -28.08 -28.20
N GLN A 258 8.55 -28.31 -27.49
CA GLN A 258 9.88 -28.08 -28.03
C GLN A 258 10.12 -29.00 -29.24
N PRO A 259 10.78 -28.53 -30.32
CA PRO A 259 11.20 -29.40 -31.40
C PRO A 259 12.15 -30.51 -30.87
N PRO A 260 12.13 -31.71 -31.45
CA PRO A 260 12.95 -32.82 -30.98
C PRO A 260 14.43 -32.45 -31.01
N VAL A 261 15.11 -32.62 -29.87
CA VAL A 261 16.57 -32.51 -29.79
C VAL A 261 17.16 -33.68 -30.59
N LYS A 262 17.93 -33.40 -31.63
CA LYS A 262 18.80 -34.41 -32.25
C LYS A 262 19.87 -34.77 -31.21
N LEU A 263 19.89 -36.03 -30.81
CA LEU A 263 21.05 -36.60 -30.12
C LEU A 263 22.12 -36.81 -31.19
N GLU A 264 23.26 -36.11 -31.08
CA GLU A 264 24.49 -36.42 -31.80
C GLU A 264 25.22 -37.59 -31.13
#